data_AF-A0A9E3R3I7-F1
#
_entry.id   AF-A0A9E3R3I7-F1
#
_cell.length_a   1.000
_cell.length_b   1.000
_cell.length_c   1.000
_cell.angle_alpha   90.00
_cell.angle_beta   90.00
_cell.angle_gamma   90.00
#
_symmetry.space_group_name_H-M   'P 1'
#
loop_
_entity.id
_entity.type
_entity.pdbx_description
1 polymer ?
#
loop_
_entity_poly.entity_id
_entity_poly.type
_entity_poly.pdbx_seq_one_letter_code
_entity_poly.pdbx_strand_id
1 'polypeptide(L)'
;MARTKRPDLAHAIRALFDFLVRTQEELRHVEPKRILVVAGEARRASHATITPLAFEGRKRRHGRRLKPLVKINGRRMLYLITLRPLFFRASTPRERVATLLHELLHVSEAFDGTLETKRRHGHPGGQFSKLYKPLEKRCWKALPATLVEPFAHDGDVLVPQWLERPSTWLPVGVGSQRDRYGDEHLFDGVVRMKTRLLPKKLRRRPVPETASPGR
;
A
#
# COMPACT_ATOMS: atom_id res chain seq x y z
N MET A 1 23.56 7.56 -23.54
CA MET A 1 22.11 7.40 -23.33
C MET A 1 21.79 7.73 -21.88
N ALA A 2 21.02 8.77 -21.61
CA ALA A 2 20.61 9.09 -20.24
C ALA A 2 19.73 7.96 -19.71
N ARG A 3 20.18 7.24 -18.67
CA ARG A 3 19.33 6.29 -17.94
C ARG A 3 18.18 7.10 -17.35
N THR A 4 16.98 6.97 -17.89
CA THR A 4 15.77 7.49 -17.27
C THR A 4 15.75 6.99 -15.83
N LYS A 5 15.74 7.91 -14.86
CA LYS A 5 15.82 7.57 -13.43
C LYS A 5 14.63 6.68 -13.09
N ARG A 6 14.90 5.49 -12.57
CA ARG A 6 13.84 4.55 -12.14
C ARG A 6 13.02 5.22 -11.04
N PRO A 7 11.69 5.29 -11.15
CA PRO A 7 10.86 5.85 -10.09
C PRO A 7 11.01 5.03 -8.80
N ASP A 8 11.10 5.72 -7.67
CA ASP A 8 10.96 5.11 -6.35
C ASP A 8 9.47 4.95 -6.03
N LEU A 9 8.99 3.72 -6.14
CA LEU A 9 7.57 3.41 -5.95
C LEU A 9 7.16 3.49 -4.48
N ALA A 10 8.05 3.15 -3.54
CA ALA A 10 7.72 3.25 -2.11
C ALA A 10 7.55 4.71 -1.68
N HIS A 11 8.41 5.60 -2.19
CA HIS A 11 8.24 7.04 -2.00
C HIS A 11 6.92 7.55 -2.61
N ALA A 12 6.59 7.14 -3.84
CA ALA A 12 5.34 7.53 -4.48
C ALA A 12 4.09 7.04 -3.72
N ILE A 13 4.12 5.80 -3.22
CA ILE A 13 3.05 5.24 -2.37
C ILE A 13 2.94 6.01 -1.06
N ARG A 14 4.07 6.40 -0.47
CA ARG A 14 4.07 7.19 0.74
C ARG A 14 3.43 8.57 0.52
N ALA A 15 3.78 9.25 -0.57
CA ALA A 15 3.17 10.53 -0.94
C ALA A 15 1.65 10.39 -1.16
N LEU A 16 1.22 9.30 -1.82
CA LEU A 16 -0.21 8.97 -1.97
C LEU A 16 -0.89 8.79 -0.60
N PHE A 17 -0.28 8.04 0.32
CA PHE A 17 -0.84 7.84 1.66
C PHE A 17 -0.95 9.14 2.44
N ASP A 18 0.10 9.97 2.43
CA ASP A 18 0.09 11.26 3.11
C ASP A 18 -1.03 12.17 2.54
N PHE A 19 -1.30 12.14 1.23
CA PHE A 19 -2.42 12.84 0.62
C PHE A 19 -3.79 12.29 1.07
N LEU A 20 -3.96 10.96 1.04
CA LEU A 20 -5.23 10.33 1.40
C LEU A 20 -5.60 10.59 2.87
N VAL A 21 -4.64 10.48 3.79
CA VAL A 21 -4.86 10.75 5.23
C VAL A 21 -5.25 12.20 5.49
N ARG A 22 -4.69 13.16 4.73
CA ARG A 22 -5.02 14.58 4.87
C ARG A 22 -6.41 14.93 4.33
N THR A 23 -6.86 14.22 3.30
CA THR A 23 -8.06 14.60 2.53
C THR A 23 -9.28 13.74 2.82
N GLN A 24 -9.11 12.53 3.37
CA GLN A 24 -10.20 11.58 3.61
C GLN A 24 -10.35 11.32 5.11
N GLU A 25 -11.54 11.61 5.63
CA GLU A 25 -11.85 11.46 7.04
C GLU A 25 -11.66 10.02 7.52
N GLU A 26 -12.09 9.04 6.72
CA GLU A 26 -12.04 7.61 7.03
C GLU A 26 -10.61 7.08 7.21
N LEU A 27 -9.59 7.85 6.80
CA LEU A 27 -8.17 7.47 6.86
C LEU A 27 -7.36 8.36 7.79
N ARG A 28 -7.95 9.39 8.43
CA ARG A 28 -7.21 10.36 9.28
C ARG A 28 -6.42 9.71 10.42
N HIS A 29 -6.87 8.56 10.91
CA HIS A 29 -6.24 7.80 11.99
C HIS A 29 -4.93 7.10 11.55
N VAL A 30 -4.71 6.93 10.24
CA VAL A 30 -3.56 6.22 9.71
C VAL A 30 -2.30 7.08 9.86
N GLU A 31 -1.20 6.49 10.36
CA GLU A 31 0.13 7.12 10.31
C GLU A 31 0.97 6.46 9.19
N PRO A 32 1.08 7.05 7.98
CA PRO A 32 1.81 6.44 6.86
C PRO A 32 3.28 6.12 7.17
N LYS A 33 3.90 6.85 8.11
CA LYS A 33 5.27 6.62 8.61
C LYS A 33 5.49 5.32 9.39
N ARG A 34 4.41 4.59 9.68
CA ARG A 34 4.46 3.30 10.40
C ARG A 34 3.95 2.14 9.54
N ILE A 35 3.77 2.38 8.24
CA ILE A 35 3.42 1.37 7.24
C ILE A 35 4.65 1.15 6.37
N LEU A 36 5.21 -0.05 6.43
CA LEU A 36 6.26 -0.48 5.52
C LEU A 36 5.62 -1.01 4.24
N VAL A 37 6.14 -0.61 3.08
CA VAL A 37 5.73 -1.11 1.78
C VAL A 37 6.90 -1.85 1.15
N VAL A 38 6.67 -3.09 0.75
CA VAL A 38 7.68 -3.92 0.06
C VAL A 38 7.06 -4.62 -1.14
N ALA A 39 7.87 -4.98 -2.13
CA ALA A 39 7.48 -6.01 -3.10
C ALA A 39 7.76 -7.41 -2.51
N GLY A 40 6.95 -8.38 -2.91
CA GLY A 40 7.14 -9.76 -2.46
C GLY A 40 6.46 -10.78 -3.36
N GLU A 41 6.64 -12.05 -2.99
CA GLU A 41 6.28 -13.22 -3.79
C GLU A 41 4.77 -13.36 -4.05
N ALA A 42 4.45 -14.15 -5.08
CA ALA A 42 3.09 -14.43 -5.52
C ALA A 42 2.26 -15.14 -4.43
N ARG A 43 1.03 -14.67 -4.24
CA ARG A 43 -0.08 -15.46 -3.68
C ARG A 43 -1.23 -15.43 -4.66
N ARG A 44 -1.84 -16.61 -4.89
CA ARG A 44 -2.65 -17.06 -6.05
C ARG A 44 -3.55 -16.02 -6.76
N ALA A 45 -4.01 -14.93 -6.14
CA ALA A 45 -4.85 -13.91 -6.82
C ALA A 45 -4.80 -12.49 -6.22
N SER A 46 -3.84 -12.16 -5.35
CA SER A 46 -3.81 -10.87 -4.64
C SER A 46 -2.93 -9.84 -5.36
N HIS A 47 -3.35 -8.56 -5.39
CA HIS A 47 -2.52 -7.44 -5.86
C HIS A 47 -1.65 -6.88 -4.74
N ALA A 48 -2.17 -6.78 -3.52
CA ALA A 48 -1.41 -6.44 -2.33
C ALA A 48 -1.97 -7.18 -1.11
N THR A 49 -1.20 -7.21 -0.02
CA THR A 49 -1.68 -7.72 1.25
C THR A 49 -1.14 -6.87 2.38
N ILE A 50 -2.00 -6.40 3.26
CA ILE A 50 -1.62 -5.83 4.54
C ILE A 50 -1.46 -6.91 5.60
N THR A 51 -0.35 -6.84 6.34
CA THR A 51 -0.04 -7.73 7.46
C THR A 51 0.20 -6.90 8.71
N PRO A 52 -0.50 -7.17 9.82
CA PRO A 52 -0.21 -6.54 11.11
C PRO A 52 1.14 -7.03 11.64
N LEU A 53 1.95 -6.09 12.15
CA LEU A 53 3.26 -6.35 12.79
C LEU A 53 3.20 -6.17 14.31
N ALA A 54 2.03 -5.90 14.87
CA ALA A 54 1.81 -5.88 16.31
C ALA A 54 0.51 -6.61 16.66
N PHE A 55 0.29 -6.79 17.94
CA PHE A 55 -1.00 -7.09 18.54
C PHE A 55 -1.64 -5.80 19.04
N GLU A 56 -2.88 -5.92 19.52
CA GLU A 56 -3.67 -4.84 20.08
C GLU A 56 -2.87 -3.98 21.06
N GLY A 57 -3.07 -2.67 20.99
CA GLY A 57 -2.30 -1.69 21.77
C GLY A 57 -0.82 -1.67 21.42
N ARG A 58 -0.45 -1.98 20.17
CA ARG A 58 0.93 -2.02 19.66
C ARG A 58 1.81 -3.02 20.43
N LYS A 59 1.23 -4.06 21.03
CA LYS A 59 1.97 -5.08 21.78
C LYS A 59 2.77 -5.98 20.84
N ARG A 60 3.89 -6.52 21.32
CA ARG A 60 4.66 -7.53 20.57
C ARG A 60 4.23 -8.96 20.88
N ARG A 61 3.69 -9.20 22.07
CA ARG A 61 3.39 -10.53 22.59
C ARG A 61 1.89 -10.65 22.89
N HIS A 62 1.32 -11.81 22.59
CA HIS A 62 -0.02 -12.20 22.98
C HIS A 62 -0.04 -13.71 23.27
N GLY A 63 -0.14 -14.07 24.55
CA GLY A 63 0.06 -15.45 25.01
C GLY A 63 1.42 -16.01 24.57
N ARG A 64 1.40 -17.18 23.92
CA ARG A 64 2.58 -17.87 23.37
C ARG A 64 3.01 -17.37 21.98
N ARG A 65 2.40 -16.31 21.45
CA ARG A 65 2.73 -15.74 20.14
C ARG A 65 3.52 -14.46 20.28
N LEU A 66 4.54 -14.31 19.44
CA LEU A 66 5.37 -13.11 19.36
C LEU A 66 5.36 -12.56 17.92
N LYS A 67 5.22 -11.25 17.77
CA LYS A 67 5.42 -10.52 16.52
C LYS A 67 6.88 -10.06 16.38
N PRO A 68 7.47 -10.14 15.18
CA PRO A 68 8.76 -9.54 14.91
C PRO A 68 8.70 -8.01 15.14
N LEU A 69 9.77 -7.45 15.69
CA LEU A 69 9.98 -6.01 15.78
C LEU A 69 10.63 -5.52 14.50
N VAL A 70 9.87 -4.83 13.66
CA VAL A 70 10.40 -4.19 12.45
C VAL A 70 10.64 -2.70 12.73
N LYS A 71 11.86 -2.22 12.55
CA LYS A 71 12.24 -0.81 12.67
C LYS A 71 12.93 -0.32 11.42
N ILE A 72 12.30 0.57 10.67
CA ILE A 72 12.88 1.17 9.45
C ILE A 72 13.19 2.62 9.73
N ASN A 73 14.42 3.06 9.45
CA ASN A 73 14.93 4.39 9.80
C ASN A 73 14.65 4.75 11.26
N GLY A 74 14.91 3.80 12.16
CA GLY A 74 14.68 3.92 13.61
C GLY A 74 13.19 3.93 14.04
N ARG A 75 12.23 3.97 13.12
CA ARG A 75 10.79 3.97 13.44
C ARG A 75 10.23 2.56 13.47
N ARG A 76 9.49 2.25 14.53
CA ARG A 76 8.76 0.99 14.62
C ARG A 76 7.59 0.96 13.63
N MET A 77 7.59 -0.03 12.74
CA MET A 77 6.50 -0.31 11.83
C MET A 77 5.38 -1.09 12.54
N LEU A 78 4.14 -0.78 12.21
CA LEU A 78 2.94 -1.44 12.74
C LEU A 78 2.22 -2.28 11.69
N TYR A 79 2.38 -1.90 10.42
CA TYR A 79 1.77 -2.58 9.28
C TYR A 79 2.81 -2.81 8.19
N LEU A 80 2.66 -3.91 7.47
CA LEU A 80 3.42 -4.25 6.27
C LEU A 80 2.45 -4.43 5.11
N ILE A 81 2.56 -3.61 4.08
CA ILE A 81 1.90 -3.84 2.79
C ILE A 81 2.90 -4.53 1.87
N THR A 82 2.58 -5.75 1.46
CA THR A 82 3.35 -6.48 0.45
C THR A 82 2.66 -6.35 -0.90
N LEU A 83 3.28 -5.63 -1.84
CA LEU A 83 2.87 -5.55 -3.24
C LEU A 83 3.18 -6.89 -3.93
N ARG A 84 2.18 -7.46 -4.59
CA ARG A 84 2.26 -8.76 -5.25
C ARG A 84 2.49 -8.60 -6.75
N PRO A 85 2.90 -9.67 -7.47
CA PRO A 85 3.16 -9.59 -8.90
C PRO A 85 2.02 -8.99 -9.75
N LEU A 86 0.74 -9.23 -9.39
CA LEU A 86 -0.39 -8.66 -10.13
C LEU A 86 -0.46 -7.12 -10.07
N PHE A 87 -0.01 -6.50 -8.98
CA PHE A 87 0.11 -5.04 -8.88
C PHE A 87 1.04 -4.48 -9.95
N PHE A 88 2.16 -5.17 -10.19
CA PHE A 88 3.16 -4.75 -11.16
C PHE A 88 2.78 -5.11 -12.59
N ARG A 89 2.20 -6.31 -12.81
CA ARG A 89 2.08 -6.91 -14.14
C ARG A 89 0.70 -6.79 -14.78
N ALA A 90 -0.33 -6.57 -13.98
CA ALA A 90 -1.73 -6.72 -14.40
C ALA A 90 -2.65 -5.66 -13.79
N SER A 91 -2.19 -4.41 -13.73
CA SER A 91 -2.97 -3.30 -13.18
C SER A 91 -2.89 -2.05 -14.07
N THR A 92 -4.00 -1.34 -14.14
CA THR A 92 -4.10 0.06 -14.53
C THR A 92 -3.64 0.95 -13.37
N PRO A 93 -3.38 2.25 -13.60
CA PRO A 93 -3.00 3.18 -12.52
C PRO A 93 -4.10 3.27 -11.45
N ARG A 94 -5.36 3.29 -11.88
CA ARG A 94 -6.52 3.32 -10.99
C ARG A 94 -6.62 2.06 -10.13
N GLU A 95 -6.41 0.88 -10.71
CA GLU A 95 -6.43 -0.37 -9.94
C GLU A 95 -5.32 -0.43 -8.89
N ARG A 96 -4.14 0.16 -9.16
CA ARG A 96 -3.06 0.25 -8.16
C ARG A 96 -3.43 1.16 -6.99
N VAL A 97 -3.92 2.35 -7.29
CA VAL A 97 -4.39 3.30 -6.26
C VAL A 97 -5.54 2.68 -5.46
N ALA A 98 -6.50 2.07 -6.14
CA ALA A 98 -7.65 1.41 -5.52
C ALA A 98 -7.20 0.26 -4.61
N THR A 99 -6.24 -0.56 -5.05
CA THR A 99 -5.63 -1.63 -4.23
C THR A 99 -4.98 -1.05 -2.97
N LEU A 100 -4.21 0.03 -3.09
CA LEU A 100 -3.54 0.65 -1.95
C LEU A 100 -4.53 1.25 -0.95
N LEU A 101 -5.56 1.92 -1.44
CA LEU A 101 -6.68 2.41 -0.63
C LEU A 101 -7.40 1.27 0.09
N HIS A 102 -7.62 0.15 -0.60
CA HIS A 102 -8.22 -1.04 -0.04
C HIS A 102 -7.41 -1.58 1.14
N GLU A 103 -6.08 -1.69 0.99
CA GLU A 103 -5.21 -2.12 2.09
C GLU A 103 -5.25 -1.16 3.28
N LEU A 104 -5.28 0.16 3.04
CA LEU A 104 -5.41 1.15 4.12
C LEU A 104 -6.71 1.02 4.89
N LEU A 105 -7.82 0.70 4.22
CA LEU A 105 -9.11 0.55 4.91
C LEU A 105 -9.14 -0.62 5.88
N HIS A 106 -8.29 -1.64 5.71
CA HIS A 106 -8.19 -2.75 6.67
C HIS A 106 -7.48 -2.38 7.97
N VAL A 107 -6.78 -1.24 8.01
CA VAL A 107 -6.12 -0.75 9.23
C VAL A 107 -7.17 -0.49 10.32
N SER A 108 -6.86 -0.85 11.57
CA SER A 108 -7.73 -0.57 12.72
C SER A 108 -7.88 0.93 12.96
N GLU A 109 -9.07 1.37 13.35
CA GLU A 109 -9.34 2.79 13.63
C GLU A 109 -8.49 3.34 14.78
N ALA A 110 -8.08 2.49 15.73
CA ALA A 110 -7.16 2.85 16.81
C ALA A 110 -5.69 2.95 16.36
N PHE A 111 -5.36 2.55 15.12
CA PHE A 111 -4.01 2.49 14.58
C PHE A 111 -3.00 1.81 15.53
N ASP A 112 -3.39 0.64 16.03
CA ASP A 112 -2.70 -0.06 17.10
C ASP A 112 -1.91 -1.28 16.62
N GLY A 113 -1.85 -1.49 15.30
CA GLY A 113 -1.19 -2.61 14.67
C GLY A 113 -2.08 -3.84 14.50
N THR A 114 -3.40 -3.73 14.69
CA THR A 114 -4.39 -4.74 14.32
C THR A 114 -5.17 -4.36 13.06
N LEU A 115 -5.95 -5.30 12.51
CA LEU A 115 -6.83 -5.05 11.36
C LEU A 115 -8.29 -4.95 11.81
N GLU A 116 -9.03 -4.03 11.23
CA GLU A 116 -10.45 -3.80 11.51
C GLU A 116 -11.28 -5.05 11.14
N THR A 117 -11.97 -5.63 12.12
CA THR A 117 -12.70 -6.89 11.95
C THR A 117 -13.93 -6.71 11.06
N LYS A 118 -14.61 -5.56 11.17
CA LYS A 118 -15.79 -5.21 10.34
C LYS A 118 -15.45 -4.99 8.87
N ARG A 119 -14.17 -4.78 8.55
CA ARG A 119 -13.69 -4.49 7.19
C ARG A 119 -13.06 -5.72 6.52
N ARG A 120 -13.04 -6.88 7.18
CA ARG A 120 -12.56 -8.15 6.58
C ARG A 120 -13.53 -8.67 5.51
N HIS A 121 -12.98 -9.21 4.43
CA HIS A 121 -13.75 -9.95 3.42
C HIS A 121 -14.39 -11.19 4.06
N GLY A 122 -15.72 -11.27 4.02
CA GLY A 122 -16.49 -12.41 4.55
C GLY A 122 -17.21 -12.15 5.87
N HIS A 123 -17.13 -10.94 6.45
CA HIS A 123 -18.04 -10.60 7.56
C HIS A 123 -19.46 -10.31 7.03
N PRO A 124 -20.52 -10.81 7.70
CA PRO A 124 -21.90 -10.60 7.26
C PRO A 124 -22.23 -9.10 7.13
N GLY A 125 -22.78 -8.68 5.98
CA GLY A 125 -23.39 -7.35 5.83
C GLY A 125 -22.86 -6.46 4.70
N GLY A 126 -21.83 -6.86 3.95
CA GLY A 126 -21.36 -6.12 2.76
C GLY A 126 -20.92 -4.67 3.03
N GLN A 127 -20.73 -4.29 4.30
CA GLN A 127 -20.45 -2.92 4.73
C GLN A 127 -19.16 -2.39 4.13
N PHE A 128 -18.13 -3.24 4.01
CA PHE A 128 -16.87 -2.88 3.34
C PHE A 128 -17.10 -2.45 1.88
N SER A 129 -17.88 -3.21 1.10
CA SER A 129 -18.16 -2.88 -0.30
C SER A 129 -18.99 -1.60 -0.44
N LYS A 130 -19.95 -1.39 0.47
CA LYS A 130 -20.79 -0.18 0.54
C LYS A 130 -19.97 1.08 0.85
N LEU A 131 -18.98 0.99 1.74
CA LEU A 131 -18.07 2.09 2.05
C LEU A 131 -17.02 2.31 0.96
N TYR A 132 -16.42 1.22 0.46
CA TYR A 132 -15.26 1.27 -0.40
C TYR A 132 -15.54 1.90 -1.77
N LYS A 133 -16.63 1.53 -2.46
CA LYS A 133 -16.87 2.04 -3.83
C LYS A 133 -17.07 3.57 -3.87
N PRO A 134 -17.90 4.18 -3.00
CA PRO A 134 -18.02 5.65 -2.96
C PRO A 134 -16.71 6.34 -2.60
N LEU A 135 -15.99 5.81 -1.61
CA LEU A 135 -14.70 6.35 -1.17
C LEU A 135 -13.65 6.27 -2.28
N GLU A 136 -13.49 5.12 -2.94
CA GLU A 136 -12.57 4.94 -4.08
C GLU A 136 -12.87 5.96 -5.19
N LYS A 137 -14.14 6.09 -5.58
CA LYS A 137 -14.55 7.04 -6.62
C LYS A 137 -14.21 8.48 -6.22
N ARG A 138 -14.47 8.85 -4.96
CA ARG A 138 -14.18 10.19 -4.43
C ARG A 138 -12.68 10.46 -4.39
N CYS A 139 -11.90 9.56 -3.81
CA CYS A 139 -10.43 9.64 -3.76
C CYS A 139 -9.84 9.78 -5.15
N TRP A 140 -10.23 8.90 -6.08
CA TRP A 140 -9.72 8.92 -7.45
C TRP A 140 -9.97 10.26 -8.15
N LYS A 141 -11.16 10.85 -7.94
CA LYS A 141 -11.53 12.14 -8.54
C LYS A 141 -10.75 13.32 -7.95
N ALA A 142 -10.32 13.21 -6.70
CA ALA A 142 -9.59 14.26 -5.98
C ALA A 142 -8.07 14.18 -6.17
N LEU A 143 -7.53 13.07 -6.69
CA LEU A 143 -6.09 12.87 -6.81
C LEU A 143 -5.48 13.80 -7.87
N PRO A 144 -4.44 14.59 -7.52
CA PRO A 144 -3.64 15.33 -8.47
C PRO A 144 -2.94 14.38 -9.46
N ALA A 145 -2.79 14.82 -10.71
CA ALA A 145 -2.10 14.05 -11.75
C ALA A 145 -0.67 13.65 -11.33
N THR A 146 0.04 14.53 -10.65
CA THR A 146 1.41 14.30 -10.13
C THR A 146 1.49 13.13 -9.14
N LEU A 147 0.41 12.83 -8.39
CA LEU A 147 0.36 11.65 -7.51
C LEU A 147 -0.03 10.38 -8.27
N VAL A 148 -0.66 10.50 -9.44
CA VAL A 148 -1.08 9.36 -10.27
C VAL A 148 0.04 8.91 -11.22
N GLU A 149 0.85 9.84 -11.72
CA GLU A 149 1.93 9.61 -12.68
C GLU A 149 2.85 8.43 -12.34
N PRO A 150 3.37 8.27 -11.09
CA PRO A 150 4.22 7.13 -10.75
C PRO A 150 3.50 5.78 -10.93
N PHE A 151 2.19 5.73 -10.69
CA PHE A 151 1.37 4.53 -10.88
C PHE A 151 1.02 4.26 -12.34
N ALA A 152 1.24 5.23 -13.23
CA ALA A 152 1.08 5.10 -14.67
C ALA A 152 2.35 4.74 -15.42
N HIS A 153 3.51 4.73 -14.74
CA HIS A 153 4.78 4.37 -15.34
C HIS A 153 4.76 2.95 -15.94
N ASP A 154 5.29 2.76 -17.14
CA ASP A 154 5.57 1.45 -17.74
C ASP A 154 7.07 1.31 -17.92
N GLY A 155 7.69 0.43 -17.14
CA GLY A 155 9.13 0.47 -16.97
C GLY A 155 9.60 -0.18 -15.68
N ASP A 156 10.89 0.00 -15.43
CA ASP A 156 11.53 -0.50 -14.21
C ASP A 156 11.36 0.52 -13.09
N VAL A 157 10.85 0.05 -11.95
CA VAL A 157 10.73 0.84 -10.73
C VAL A 157 11.62 0.28 -9.63
N LEU A 158 12.01 1.14 -8.69
CA LEU A 158 12.64 0.73 -7.44
C LEU A 158 11.56 0.53 -6.38
N VAL A 159 11.67 -0.57 -5.62
CA VAL A 159 10.79 -0.88 -4.52
C VAL A 159 11.55 -1.73 -3.49
N PRO A 160 11.45 -1.42 -2.18
CA PRO A 160 12.07 -2.23 -1.15
C PRO A 160 11.59 -3.68 -1.20
N GLN A 161 12.50 -4.61 -0.96
CA GLN A 161 12.24 -6.03 -0.84
C GLN A 161 12.95 -6.57 0.40
N TRP A 162 12.42 -7.66 0.94
CA TRP A 162 13.08 -8.35 2.04
C TRP A 162 14.31 -9.09 1.53
N LEU A 163 15.48 -8.78 2.09
CA LEU A 163 16.64 -9.65 2.00
C LEU A 163 16.41 -10.88 2.90
N GLU A 164 15.99 -10.62 4.14
CA GLU A 164 15.55 -11.63 5.10
C GLU A 164 14.12 -11.33 5.52
N ARG A 165 13.18 -12.19 5.14
CA ARG A 165 11.76 -11.97 5.41
C ARG A 165 11.39 -12.38 6.84
N PRO A 166 10.76 -11.50 7.64
CA PRO A 166 10.27 -11.88 8.96
C PRO A 166 9.14 -12.90 8.86
N SER A 167 9.17 -13.91 9.74
CA SER A 167 8.02 -14.80 9.96
C SER A 167 6.83 -14.01 10.53
N THR A 168 5.62 -14.37 10.10
CA THR A 168 4.38 -13.68 10.52
C THR A 168 4.15 -13.74 12.03
N TRP A 169 4.62 -14.81 12.66
CA TRP A 169 4.58 -15.07 14.10
C TRP A 169 5.80 -15.92 14.47
N LEU A 170 6.31 -15.73 15.68
CA LEU A 170 7.40 -16.52 16.27
C LEU A 170 6.84 -17.33 17.45
N PRO A 171 7.11 -18.64 17.53
CA PRO A 171 6.80 -19.42 18.72
C PRO A 171 7.70 -18.96 19.88
N VAL A 172 7.11 -18.77 21.06
CA VAL A 172 7.85 -18.37 22.25
C VAL A 172 8.59 -19.58 22.82
N GLY A 173 9.88 -19.43 23.12
CA GLY A 173 10.69 -20.47 23.77
C GLY A 173 11.53 -21.34 22.83
N VAL A 174 11.49 -21.10 21.52
CA VAL A 174 12.40 -21.74 20.56
C VAL A 174 13.64 -20.85 20.39
N GLY A 175 14.77 -21.31 20.94
CA GLY A 175 16.05 -20.60 20.84
C GLY A 175 16.56 -20.61 19.39
N SER A 176 16.71 -19.41 18.82
CA SER A 176 17.50 -19.03 17.61
C SER A 176 16.75 -18.18 16.57
N GLN A 177 15.45 -17.90 16.73
CA GLN A 177 14.76 -17.08 15.72
C GLN A 177 14.98 -15.58 15.92
N ARG A 178 15.51 -14.92 14.88
CA ARG A 178 15.62 -13.46 14.78
C ARG A 178 14.24 -12.83 14.96
N ASP A 179 14.10 -11.98 15.96
CA ASP A 179 12.86 -11.28 16.28
C ASP A 179 12.91 -9.77 15.98
N ARG A 180 14.03 -9.27 15.47
CA ARG A 180 14.27 -7.86 15.11
C ARG A 180 14.74 -7.72 13.68
N TYR A 181 14.11 -6.82 12.94
CA TYR A 181 14.37 -6.55 11.54
C TYR A 181 14.45 -5.04 11.34
N GLY A 182 15.32 -4.63 10.42
CA GLY A 182 15.64 -3.24 10.16
C GLY A 182 16.05 -2.98 8.72
N ASP A 183 16.57 -1.78 8.46
CA ASP A 183 17.00 -1.32 7.14
C ASP A 183 18.02 -2.29 6.50
N GLU A 184 18.88 -2.91 7.31
CA GLU A 184 19.88 -3.91 6.89
C GLU A 184 19.28 -5.23 6.39
N HIS A 185 17.99 -5.46 6.64
CA HIS A 185 17.26 -6.64 6.16
C HIS A 185 16.41 -6.35 4.92
N LEU A 186 16.53 -5.13 4.37
CA LEU A 186 15.89 -4.70 3.14
C LEU A 186 16.95 -4.40 2.07
N PHE A 187 16.52 -4.46 0.82
CA PHE A 187 17.29 -3.91 -0.30
C PHE A 187 16.33 -3.28 -1.31
N ASP A 188 16.82 -2.32 -2.09
CA ASP A 188 16.06 -1.72 -3.18
C ASP A 188 16.08 -2.62 -4.40
N GLY A 189 14.98 -3.35 -4.61
CA GLY A 189 14.82 -4.24 -5.74
C GLY A 189 14.30 -3.51 -6.98
N VAL A 190 14.79 -3.91 -8.15
CA VAL A 190 14.26 -3.46 -9.43
C VAL A 190 13.13 -4.37 -9.86
N VAL A 191 11.94 -3.81 -10.09
CA VAL A 191 10.77 -4.58 -10.54
C VAL A 191 10.21 -3.97 -11.82
N ARG A 192 9.95 -4.81 -12.84
CA ARG A 192 9.30 -4.37 -14.07
C ARG A 192 7.81 -4.17 -13.84
N MET A 193 7.37 -2.91 -13.88
CA MET A 193 5.97 -2.52 -13.92
C MET A 193 5.46 -2.49 -15.37
N LYS A 194 4.38 -3.22 -15.64
CA LYS A 194 3.62 -3.17 -16.90
C LYS A 194 2.29 -2.48 -16.62
N THR A 195 2.06 -1.35 -17.25
CA THR A 195 0.84 -0.56 -17.03
C THR A 195 -0.14 -0.86 -18.14
N ARG A 196 -1.24 -1.50 -17.77
CA ARG A 196 -2.37 -1.65 -18.70
C ARG A 196 -2.94 -0.26 -18.94
N LEU A 197 -2.83 0.20 -20.18
CA LEU A 197 -3.52 1.42 -20.59
C LEU A 197 -5.03 1.14 -20.59
N LEU A 198 -5.82 2.06 -20.06
CA LEU A 198 -7.27 2.00 -20.23
C LEU A 198 -7.58 1.91 -21.74
N PRO A 199 -8.53 1.05 -22.17
CA PRO A 199 -8.97 0.98 -23.56
C PRO A 199 -9.28 2.38 -24.08
N LYS A 200 -8.92 2.69 -25.34
CA LYS A 200 -9.11 4.02 -25.96
C LYS A 200 -10.52 4.61 -25.75
N LYS A 201 -11.56 3.75 -25.68
CA LYS A 201 -12.95 4.15 -25.43
C LYS A 201 -13.20 4.85 -24.08
N LEU A 202 -12.38 4.59 -23.05
CA LEU A 202 -12.48 5.19 -21.72
C LEU A 202 -11.60 6.44 -21.54
N ARG A 203 -10.82 6.83 -22.55
CA ARG A 203 -9.93 8.01 -22.52
C ARG A 203 -10.65 9.33 -22.79
N ARG A 204 -11.94 9.32 -23.15
CA ARG A 204 -12.69 10.54 -23.47
C ARG A 204 -13.32 11.16 -22.21
N ARG A 205 -12.64 12.17 -21.67
CA ARG A 205 -13.27 13.40 -21.21
C ARG A 205 -12.50 14.54 -21.85
N PRO A 206 -13.07 15.31 -22.79
CA PRO A 206 -12.47 16.58 -23.14
C PRO A 206 -12.47 17.45 -21.88
N VAL A 207 -11.32 18.05 -21.60
CA VAL A 207 -11.24 19.25 -20.76
C VAL A 207 -12.16 20.28 -21.44
N PRO A 208 -13.07 20.97 -20.73
CA PRO A 208 -13.82 22.05 -21.35
C PRO A 208 -12.80 23.08 -21.84
N GLU A 209 -12.76 23.25 -23.15
CA GLU A 209 -12.03 24.32 -23.81
C GLU A 209 -12.57 25.62 -23.22
N THR A 210 -11.71 26.35 -22.52
CA THR A 210 -12.02 27.69 -22.03
C THR A 210 -12.37 28.52 -23.24
N ALA A 211 -13.64 28.91 -23.35
CA ALA A 211 -14.08 29.88 -24.33
C ALA A 211 -13.27 31.16 -24.17
N SER A 212 -12.42 31.46 -25.15
CA SER A 212 -11.85 32.79 -25.31
C SER A 212 -13.02 33.76 -25.51
N PRO A 213 -13.13 34.83 -24.71
CA PRO A 213 -14.06 35.90 -25.03
C PRO A 213 -13.50 36.64 -26.24
N GLY A 214 -14.20 36.52 -27.36
CA GLY A 214 -13.94 37.37 -28.52
C GLY A 214 -14.13 38.83 -28.17
N ARG A 215 -13.18 39.66 -28.62
CA ARG A 215 -13.36 41.01 -29.12
C ARG A 215 -12.13 41.38 -29.94
#